data_AF-A0A8X6MUI6-F1
#
_entry.id   AF-A0A8X6MUI6-F1
#
_cell.length_a   1.000
_cell.length_b   1.000
_cell.length_c   1.000
_cell.angle_alpha   90.00
_cell.angle_beta   90.00
_cell.angle_gamma   90.00
#
_symmetry.space_group_name_H-M   'P 1'
#
loop_
_entity.id
_entity.type
_entity.pdbx_description
1 polymer ?
#
loop_
_entity_poly.entity_id
_entity_poly.type
_entity_poly.pdbx_seq_one_letter_code
_entity_poly.pdbx_strand_id
1 'polypeptide(L)'
;MGVLQMPQVRMYWSKTYNVPTITENMNRNRFFELRNTLHFVDKNNITESQKRDKLFIVRPILEVFRNACLTLPRTECLSIDDDMPFSGRCPMRQYLSSKPNPVRKNFLYLLHQMGLFWIF
;
A
#
# COMPACT_ATOMS: atom_id res chain seq x y z
N MET A 1 -7.76 9.58 -6.68
CA MET A 1 -7.46 10.31 -5.42
C MET A 1 -5.98 10.64 -5.23
N GLY A 2 -5.12 10.41 -6.22
CA GLY A 2 -3.69 10.77 -6.11
C GLY A 2 -3.42 12.21 -6.56
N VAL A 3 -3.94 12.58 -7.74
CA VAL A 3 -3.78 13.92 -8.33
C VAL A 3 -4.69 14.94 -7.64
N LEU A 4 -6.00 14.68 -7.63
CA LEU A 4 -6.95 15.44 -6.83
C LEU A 4 -7.08 14.77 -5.47
N GLN A 5 -6.76 15.50 -4.40
CA GLN A 5 -6.79 15.05 -3.01
C GLN A 5 -8.01 15.65 -2.30
N MET A 6 -8.92 14.81 -1.82
CA MET A 6 -10.03 15.21 -0.94
C MET A 6 -9.77 14.70 0.48
N PRO A 7 -10.18 15.44 1.52
CA PRO A 7 -9.99 15.03 2.92
C PRO A 7 -10.56 13.64 3.23
N GLN A 8 -11.67 13.27 2.57
CA GLN A 8 -12.27 11.95 2.71
C GLN A 8 -12.61 11.34 1.35
N VAL A 9 -12.35 10.04 1.24
CA VAL A 9 -12.67 9.22 0.05
C VAL A 9 -14.14 9.32 -0.35
N ARG A 10 -15.07 9.47 0.59
CA ARG A 10 -16.50 9.59 0.26
C ARG A 10 -16.86 10.87 -0.48
N MET A 11 -16.03 11.92 -0.35
CA MET A 11 -16.33 13.26 -0.89
C MET A 11 -16.26 13.30 -2.42
N TYR A 12 -15.55 12.37 -3.07
CA TYR A 12 -15.50 12.31 -4.53
C TYR A 12 -16.87 12.04 -5.17
N TRP A 13 -17.76 11.37 -4.43
CA TRP A 13 -19.15 11.12 -4.82
C TRP A 13 -20.15 12.02 -4.09
N SER A 14 -19.70 13.11 -3.44
CA SER A 14 -20.65 14.05 -2.83
C SER A 14 -21.38 14.83 -3.91
N LYS A 15 -22.59 15.32 -3.60
CA LYS A 15 -23.33 16.20 -4.52
C LYS A 15 -22.60 17.52 -4.79
N THR A 16 -21.80 17.99 -3.83
CA THR A 16 -21.08 19.26 -3.90
C THR A 16 -19.86 19.19 -4.82
N TYR A 17 -19.05 18.12 -4.69
CA TYR A 17 -17.82 17.99 -5.47
C TYR A 17 -18.02 17.21 -6.76
N ASN A 18 -18.89 16.18 -6.73
CA ASN A 18 -19.28 15.31 -7.84
C ASN A 18 -18.22 15.20 -8.94
N VAL A 19 -17.09 14.55 -8.63
CA VAL A 19 -15.93 14.52 -9.54
C VAL A 19 -16.27 13.61 -10.72
N PRO A 20 -16.56 14.14 -11.93
CA PRO A 20 -17.22 13.38 -13.00
C PRO A 20 -16.42 12.15 -13.42
N THR A 21 -15.10 12.30 -13.54
CA THR A 21 -14.15 11.21 -13.88
C THR A 21 -14.22 10.00 -12.94
N ILE A 22 -14.72 10.18 -11.72
CA ILE A 22 -14.89 9.09 -10.76
C ILE A 22 -16.34 8.64 -10.69
N THR A 23 -17.28 9.60 -10.66
CA THR A 23 -18.71 9.31 -10.46
C THR A 23 -19.36 8.67 -11.68
N GLU A 24 -18.89 8.98 -12.89
CA GLU A 24 -19.36 8.38 -14.15
C GLU A 24 -18.84 6.94 -14.33
N ASN A 25 -17.63 6.64 -13.85
CA ASN A 25 -16.99 5.34 -14.04
C ASN A 25 -17.39 4.29 -13.00
N MET A 26 -17.65 4.70 -11.75
CA MET A 26 -17.98 3.75 -10.67
C MET A 26 -18.82 4.40 -9.58
N ASN A 27 -19.88 3.72 -9.15
CA ASN A 27 -20.66 4.16 -7.99
C ASN A 27 -19.86 4.02 -6.69
N ARG A 28 -20.09 4.94 -5.74
CA ARG A 28 -19.50 4.97 -4.41
C ARG A 28 -19.56 3.62 -3.69
N ASN A 29 -20.76 3.01 -3.63
CA ASN A 29 -20.95 1.78 -2.86
C ASN A 29 -20.15 0.62 -3.46
N ARG A 30 -20.19 0.47 -4.80
CA ARG A 30 -19.38 -0.52 -5.53
C ARG A 30 -17.88 -0.34 -5.28
N PHE A 31 -17.39 0.90 -5.24
CA PHE A 31 -15.99 1.17 -4.90
C PHE A 31 -15.62 0.65 -3.51
N PHE A 32 -16.44 0.91 -2.48
CA PHE A 32 -16.18 0.43 -1.13
C PHE A 32 -16.32 -1.09 -1.00
N GLU A 33 -17.26 -1.70 -1.72
CA GLU A 33 -17.40 -3.16 -1.80
C GLU A 33 -16.12 -3.77 -2.36
N LEU A 34 -15.70 -3.36 -3.56
CA LEU A 34 -14.48 -3.85 -4.20
C LEU A 34 -13.25 -3.65 -3.31
N ARG A 35 -13.14 -2.48 -2.66
CA ARG A 35 -12.04 -2.20 -1.74
C ARG A 35 -11.99 -3.17 -0.56
N ASN A 36 -13.14 -3.57 -0.03
CA ASN A 36 -13.22 -4.44 1.14
C ASN A 36 -13.10 -5.93 0.79
N THR A 37 -13.50 -6.33 -0.43
CA THR A 37 -13.44 -7.71 -0.90
C THR A 37 -12.15 -8.06 -1.64
N LEU A 38 -11.26 -7.09 -1.87
CA LEU A 38 -9.98 -7.30 -2.54
C LEU A 38 -9.06 -8.21 -1.72
N HIS A 39 -8.81 -9.41 -2.25
CA HIS A 39 -7.94 -10.41 -1.66
C HIS A 39 -7.03 -10.98 -2.75
N PHE A 40 -5.76 -11.20 -2.41
CA PHE A 40 -4.74 -11.69 -3.34
C PHE A 40 -4.30 -13.13 -3.05
N VAL A 41 -4.88 -13.73 -2.03
CA VAL A 41 -4.62 -15.10 -1.60
C VAL A 41 -5.97 -15.75 -1.31
N ASP A 42 -6.12 -17.00 -1.72
CA ASP A 42 -7.26 -17.82 -1.33
C ASP A 42 -7.17 -18.18 0.15
N LYS A 43 -8.13 -17.68 0.93
CA LYS A 43 -8.19 -17.92 2.38
C LYS A 43 -8.61 -19.34 2.74
N ASN A 44 -9.19 -20.08 1.80
CA ASN A 44 -9.67 -21.44 2.04
C ASN A 44 -8.55 -22.48 2.00
N ASN A 45 -7.39 -22.14 1.42
CA ASN A 45 -6.26 -23.05 1.23
C ASN A 45 -4.96 -22.48 1.82
N ILE A 46 -5.00 -22.12 3.10
CA ILE A 46 -3.82 -21.55 3.80
C ILE A 46 -2.99 -22.70 4.38
N THR A 47 -1.74 -22.80 3.95
CA THR A 47 -0.76 -23.77 4.47
C THR A 47 -0.20 -23.32 5.83
N GLU A 48 0.21 -24.25 6.69
CA GLU A 48 0.86 -23.95 7.98
C GLU A 48 2.12 -23.08 7.84
N SER A 49 2.83 -23.17 6.71
CA SER A 49 3.95 -22.28 6.39
C SER A 49 3.53 -20.82 6.20
N GLN A 50 2.40 -20.58 5.53
CA GLN A 50 1.85 -19.25 5.29
C GLN A 50 1.32 -18.61 6.58
N LYS A 51 0.79 -19.42 7.52
CA LYS A 51 0.34 -18.92 8.83
C LYS A 51 1.47 -18.30 9.66
N ARG A 52 2.73 -18.75 9.46
CA ARG A 52 3.90 -18.17 10.14
C ARG A 52 4.26 -16.78 9.61
N ASP A 53 3.94 -16.52 8.35
CA ASP A 53 4.24 -15.25 7.69
C ASP A 53 3.12 -14.23 7.94
N LYS A 54 3.39 -13.17 8.71
CA LYS A 54 2.42 -12.10 8.99
C LYS A 54 1.96 -11.34 7.74
N LEU A 55 2.71 -11.42 6.64
CA LEU A 55 2.43 -10.74 5.36
C LEU A 55 1.84 -11.67 4.29
N PHE A 56 1.50 -12.92 4.63
CA PHE A 56 1.08 -13.92 3.63
C PHE A 56 -0.02 -13.43 2.68
N ILE A 57 -0.97 -12.64 3.19
CA ILE A 57 -2.12 -12.09 2.42
C ILE A 57 -1.68 -11.22 1.25
N VAL A 58 -0.55 -10.52 1.37
CA VAL A 58 -0.03 -9.60 0.35
C VAL A 58 1.24 -10.11 -0.32
N ARG A 59 1.78 -11.24 0.14
CA ARG A 59 3.04 -11.84 -0.34
C ARG A 59 3.10 -12.02 -1.86
N PRO A 60 2.05 -12.52 -2.56
CA PRO A 60 2.12 -12.70 -4.02
C PRO A 60 2.38 -11.40 -4.77
N ILE A 61 1.75 -10.29 -4.37
CA ILE A 61 2.01 -8.99 -5.00
C ILE A 61 3.39 -8.48 -4.65
N LEU A 62 3.79 -8.60 -3.39
CA LEU A 62 5.10 -8.14 -2.95
C LEU A 62 6.21 -8.84 -3.74
N GLU A 63 6.07 -10.13 -4.01
CA GLU A 63 7.02 -10.90 -4.82
C GLU A 63 7.02 -10.47 -6.29
N VAL A 64 5.85 -10.30 -6.91
CA VAL A 64 5.75 -9.80 -8.28
C VAL A 64 6.37 -8.41 -8.41
N PHE A 65 6.05 -7.50 -7.47
CA PHE A 65 6.62 -6.15 -7.44
C PHE A 65 8.12 -6.19 -7.22
N ARG A 66 8.60 -6.97 -6.25
CA ARG A 66 10.02 -7.14 -5.97
C ARG A 66 10.76 -7.66 -7.19
N ASN A 67 10.24 -8.69 -7.86
CA ASN A 67 10.86 -9.24 -9.06
C ASN A 67 10.89 -8.22 -10.21
N ALA A 68 9.84 -7.43 -10.37
CA ALA A 68 9.80 -6.34 -11.36
C ALA A 68 10.79 -5.21 -11.00
N CYS A 69 11.00 -4.91 -9.72
CA CYS A 69 12.07 -3.99 -9.33
C CYS A 69 13.43 -4.61 -9.68
N LEU A 70 13.67 -5.89 -9.32
CA LEU A 70 14.93 -6.60 -9.58
C LEU A 70 15.41 -6.61 -11.03
N THR A 71 14.52 -6.44 -12.01
CA THR A 71 14.90 -6.34 -13.43
C THR A 71 15.36 -4.94 -13.85
N LEU A 72 15.13 -3.90 -13.05
CA LEU A 72 15.55 -2.54 -13.35
C LEU A 72 17.07 -2.38 -13.12
N PRO A 73 17.75 -1.47 -13.84
CA PRO A 73 19.15 -1.19 -13.58
C PRO A 73 19.34 -0.55 -12.20
N ARG A 74 20.40 -0.95 -11.49
CA ARG A 74 20.80 -0.37 -10.21
C ARG A 74 21.91 0.65 -10.40
N THR A 75 21.80 1.77 -9.72
CA THR A 75 22.80 2.84 -9.71
C THR A 75 23.61 2.78 -8.42
N GLU A 76 24.78 3.40 -8.39
CA GLU A 76 25.70 3.36 -7.24
C GLU A 76 25.19 4.17 -6.03
N CYS A 77 24.30 5.15 -6.25
CA CYS A 77 23.72 5.98 -5.20
C CYS A 77 22.37 5.43 -4.75
N LEU A 78 22.38 4.62 -3.69
CA LEU A 78 21.19 4.05 -3.05
C LEU A 78 21.06 4.59 -1.63
N SER A 79 19.84 4.95 -1.23
CA SER A 79 19.50 5.23 0.16
C SER A 79 18.52 4.20 0.70
N ILE A 80 18.61 3.88 1.99
CA ILE A 80 17.63 3.07 2.71
C ILE A 80 16.74 4.02 3.49
N ASP A 81 15.42 3.90 3.35
CA ASP A 81 14.46 4.67 4.14
C ASP A 81 13.31 3.79 4.65
N ASP A 82 12.80 4.19 5.82
CA ASP A 82 11.73 3.58 6.58
C ASP A 82 10.60 4.61 6.76
N ASP A 83 9.87 4.91 5.68
CA ASP A 83 8.85 5.96 5.70
C ASP A 83 7.48 5.54 5.16
N MET A 84 6.84 4.58 5.82
CA MET A 84 5.41 4.30 5.61
C MET A 84 4.58 4.50 6.89
N PRO A 85 3.96 5.68 7.09
CA PRO A 85 3.07 5.91 8.23
C PRO A 85 1.82 5.03 8.12
N PHE A 86 1.44 4.37 9.22
CA PHE A 86 0.26 3.51 9.25
C PHE A 86 -0.37 3.46 10.64
N SER A 87 -1.53 4.10 10.79
CA SER A 87 -2.28 4.16 12.05
C SER A 87 -3.30 3.03 12.23
N GLY A 88 -3.47 2.14 11.24
CA GLY A 88 -4.41 1.01 11.30
C GLY A 88 -3.89 -0.19 12.10
N ARG A 89 -4.77 -1.11 12.51
CA ARG A 89 -4.35 -2.32 13.26
C ARG A 89 -3.49 -3.22 12.35
N CYS A 90 -2.23 -3.44 12.73
CA CYS A 90 -1.31 -4.33 12.03
C CYS A 90 -0.31 -4.92 13.03
N PRO A 91 0.00 -6.23 12.95
CA PRO A 91 0.97 -6.88 13.83
C PRO A 91 2.43 -6.38 13.70
N MET A 92 2.77 -5.64 12.64
CA MET A 92 4.13 -5.12 12.37
C MET A 92 4.20 -3.60 12.53
N ARG A 93 3.48 -3.09 13.53
CA ARG A 93 3.48 -1.67 13.86
C ARG A 93 4.71 -1.35 14.72
N GLN A 94 5.48 -0.35 14.33
CA GLN A 94 6.53 0.23 15.16
C GLN A 94 6.16 1.65 15.57
N TYR A 95 6.61 2.05 16.75
CA TYR A 95 6.52 3.41 17.24
C TYR A 95 7.89 4.09 17.13
N LEU A 96 7.95 5.22 16.42
CA LEU A 96 9.13 6.05 16.21
C LEU A 96 8.82 7.48 16.65
N SER A 97 9.20 7.82 17.88
CA SER A 97 8.90 9.14 18.50
C SER A 97 9.49 10.33 17.76
N SER A 98 10.58 10.12 17.01
CA SER A 98 11.31 11.16 16.28
C SER A 98 10.64 11.60 14.98
N LYS A 99 9.60 10.90 14.52
CA LYS A 99 8.93 11.17 13.24
C LYS A 99 7.59 11.89 13.45
N PRO A 100 7.16 12.76 12.51
CA PRO A 100 5.94 13.56 12.64
C PRO A 100 4.67 12.69 12.77
N ASN A 101 4.67 11.51 12.17
CA ASN A 101 3.68 10.48 12.42
C ASN A 101 4.38 9.27 13.07
N PRO A 102 4.19 9.06 14.40
CA PRO A 102 5.04 8.16 15.15
C PRO A 102 4.65 6.69 14.97
N VAL A 103 3.47 6.39 14.45
CA VAL A 103 3.00 5.03 14.22
C VAL A 103 3.27 4.62 12.77
N ARG A 104 4.14 3.63 12.57
CA ARG A 104 4.62 3.20 11.25
C ARG A 104 4.51 1.70 11.07
N LYS A 105 4.56 1.26 9.81
CA LYS A 105 4.84 -0.14 9.46
C LYS A 105 6.32 -0.27 9.11
N ASN A 106 6.96 -1.32 9.60
CA ASN A 106 8.35 -1.61 9.25
C ASN A 106 8.39 -2.24 7.88
N PHE A 107 8.50 -1.41 6.86
CA PHE A 107 8.92 -1.82 5.54
C PHE A 107 10.16 -1.00 5.19
N LEU A 108 11.28 -1.70 5.05
CA LEU A 108 12.53 -1.16 4.55
C LEU A 108 12.45 -1.10 3.04
N TYR A 109 12.70 0.07 2.47
CA TYR A 109 12.80 0.26 1.03
C TYR A 109 14.17 0.84 0.68
N LEU A 110 14.79 0.37 -0.42
CA LEU A 110 15.83 1.16 -1.06
C LEU A 110 15.17 2.16 -1.98
N LEU A 111 15.59 3.41 -1.84
CA LEU A 111 15.22 4.50 -2.71
C LEU A 111 16.39 4.79 -3.65
N HIS A 112 16.07 4.86 -4.93
CA HIS A 112 16.93 5.49 -5.91
C HIS A 112 16.76 7.02 -5.86
N GLN A 113 17.82 7.76 -6.18
CA GLN A 113 17.80 9.23 -6.23
C GLN A 113 16.74 9.81 -7.21
N MET A 114 16.26 9.01 -8.17
CA MET A 114 15.15 9.37 -9.08
C MET A 114 13.77 8.87 -8.61
N GLY A 115 13.63 8.42 -7.36
CA GLY A 115 12.34 8.03 -6.77
C GLY A 115 11.85 6.60 -7.08
N LEU A 116 12.73 5.71 -7.55
CA LEU A 116 12.40 4.29 -7.72
C LEU A 116 12.49 3.55 -6.38
N PHE A 117 11.45 2.78 -6.07
CA PHE A 117 11.34 1.98 -4.86
C PHE A 117 11.78 0.54 -5.10
N TRP A 118 12.53 0.00 -4.16
CA TRP A 118 12.92 -1.40 -4.13
C TRP A 118 12.57 -1.97 -2.76
N ILE A 119 11.81 -3.06 -2.74
CA ILE A 119 11.38 -3.72 -1.49
C ILE A 119 12.29 -4.93 -1.24
N PHE A 120 12.74 -5.10 0.00
CA PHE A 120 13.38 -6.33 0.47
C PHE A 120 12.37 -7.36 0.98
#